data_AF-V5RJZ5-F1
#
_entry.id   AF-V5RJZ5-F1
#
_cell.length_a   1.000
_cell.length_b   1.000
_cell.length_c   1.000
_cell.angle_alpha   90.00
_cell.angle_beta   90.00
_cell.angle_gamma   90.00
#
_symmetry.space_group_name_H-M   'P 1'
#
loop_
_entity.id
_entity.type
_entity.pdbx_description
1 polymer ?
#
loop_
_entity_poly.entity_id
_entity_poly.type
_entity_poly.pdbx_seq_one_letter_code
_entity_poly.pdbx_strand_id
1 'polypeptide(L)'
;MKDTFISTRNLSKKNLFKKSFFACCVFMLISVPSFTFIGIFYSNKNLLEYFENYQTIIKYFGDDVTPSENLMKTFLWTGFALLLFSILLLFLMPFIVLNKRMNLHVKASYFGILMLFIILSVFAFSVAEYYYSCFYDLFIFIAKSKNLDSIHSDLKDLFNTFTASFGDGNGKKYQWTTTISTWWFNLFKVMVIIIFLSLFSNNVMNSNESKKTENLVQYLSTRKTGVGQSKLVNLLNKLTINNNRNISLWLIIASFLVFIPQLIYIISLSVTDGEILSLLNWTYILPSLVKSFKSFDSFNNLVSNTGSSFFMVAVLPIITTSFLMATMCIFIIFYIKGWKINKLFFISQFSILFIEIILVVVVNAYSVYKLNLLVDFWNTDLISQINDNSQQKETLEAFRNIFGDSFLYDSKQIKSHINYLWLPGNQFISQVVISTTFIFFTYIILITKIIKTNRKEFIIDQSNTDDQKNFKNNSS
;
A
#
# COMPACT_ATOMS: atom_id res chain seq x y z
N MET A 1 -31.63 -50.18 -10.70
CA MET A 1 -30.24 -50.30 -10.21
C MET A 1 -29.29 -50.16 -11.39
N LYS A 2 -28.78 -48.95 -11.60
CA LYS A 2 -27.64 -48.67 -12.49
C LYS A 2 -26.79 -47.66 -11.74
N ASP A 3 -25.58 -48.09 -11.40
CA ASP A 3 -24.56 -47.29 -10.74
C ASP A 3 -24.27 -46.04 -11.57
N THR A 4 -24.78 -44.90 -11.11
CA THR A 4 -24.21 -43.60 -11.48
C THR A 4 -23.11 -43.30 -10.47
N PHE A 5 -21.94 -43.90 -10.71
CA PHE A 5 -20.66 -43.45 -10.17
C PHE A 5 -20.46 -42.00 -10.61
N ILE A 6 -20.91 -41.08 -9.76
CA ILE A 6 -20.56 -39.67 -9.85
C ILE A 6 -19.06 -39.62 -9.61
N SER A 7 -18.29 -39.40 -10.69
CA SER A 7 -16.85 -39.19 -10.59
C SER A 7 -16.60 -37.94 -9.73
N THR A 8 -16.37 -38.17 -8.43
CA THR A 8 -15.67 -37.22 -7.57
C THR A 8 -14.31 -37.01 -8.22
N ARG A 9 -14.10 -35.86 -8.84
CA ARG A 9 -12.78 -35.47 -9.34
C ARG A 9 -11.89 -35.25 -8.13
N ASN A 10 -11.32 -36.34 -7.60
CA ASN A 10 -10.30 -36.30 -6.57
C ASN A 10 -9.22 -35.33 -7.07
N LEU A 11 -8.94 -34.28 -6.30
CA LEU A 11 -7.77 -33.44 -6.51
C LEU A 11 -6.54 -34.35 -6.39
N SER A 12 -6.10 -34.89 -7.53
CA SER A 12 -4.94 -35.78 -7.55
C SER A 12 -3.71 -34.97 -7.14
N LYS A 13 -2.77 -35.62 -6.46
CA LYS A 13 -1.48 -35.03 -6.07
C LYS A 13 -0.84 -34.29 -7.25
N LYS A 14 -0.86 -34.89 -8.45
CA LYS A 14 -0.39 -34.31 -9.71
C LYS A 14 -1.06 -32.96 -10.06
N ASN A 15 -2.37 -32.82 -9.88
CA ASN A 15 -3.09 -31.57 -10.14
C ASN A 15 -2.74 -30.47 -9.13
N LEU A 16 -2.51 -30.81 -7.86
CA LEU A 16 -2.07 -29.85 -6.84
C LEU A 16 -0.62 -29.40 -7.04
N PHE A 17 0.28 -30.30 -7.42
CA PHE A 17 1.64 -29.95 -7.82
C PHE A 17 1.64 -28.99 -9.02
N LYS A 18 0.83 -29.27 -10.06
CA LYS A 18 0.71 -28.37 -11.22
C LYS A 18 0.19 -26.98 -10.82
N LYS A 19 -0.81 -26.91 -9.94
CA LYS A 19 -1.33 -25.64 -9.41
C LYS A 19 -0.28 -24.88 -8.59
N SER A 20 0.46 -25.58 -7.73
CA SER A 20 1.51 -24.98 -6.89
C SER A 20 2.69 -24.48 -7.74
N PHE A 21 3.06 -25.22 -8.78
CA PHE A 21 4.05 -24.78 -9.76
C PHE A 21 3.61 -23.53 -10.51
N PHE A 22 2.35 -23.48 -10.98
CA PHE A 22 1.80 -22.28 -11.63
C PHE A 22 1.79 -21.08 -10.68
N ALA A 23 1.43 -21.27 -9.41
CA ALA A 23 1.51 -20.23 -8.39
C ALA A 23 2.94 -19.72 -8.20
N CYS A 24 3.93 -20.63 -8.14
CA CYS A 24 5.34 -20.26 -8.08
C CYS A 24 5.77 -19.42 -9.30
N CYS A 25 5.34 -19.78 -10.51
CA CYS A 25 5.63 -18.97 -11.71
C CYS A 25 5.05 -17.56 -11.61
N VAL A 26 3.82 -17.43 -11.11
CA VAL A 26 3.18 -16.11 -10.92
C VAL A 26 3.93 -15.28 -9.88
N PHE A 27 4.35 -15.87 -8.76
CA PHE A 27 5.15 -15.15 -7.76
C PHE A 27 6.53 -14.74 -8.27
N MET A 28 7.19 -15.61 -9.03
CA MET A 28 8.46 -15.25 -9.69
C MET A 28 8.27 -14.06 -10.62
N LEU A 29 7.17 -14.03 -11.39
CA LEU A 29 6.85 -12.92 -12.30
C LEU A 29 6.61 -11.61 -11.52
N ILE A 30 5.84 -11.65 -10.44
CA ILE A 30 5.60 -10.48 -9.56
C ILE A 30 6.92 -9.98 -8.93
N SER A 31 7.87 -10.88 -8.71
CA SER A 31 9.16 -10.59 -8.07
C SER A 31 10.26 -10.19 -9.05
N VAL A 32 9.99 -10.19 -10.37
CA VAL A 32 10.95 -9.73 -11.40
C VAL A 32 11.52 -8.35 -11.06
N PRO A 33 10.73 -7.33 -10.69
CA PRO A 33 11.30 -6.04 -10.30
C PRO A 33 12.29 -6.14 -9.15
N SER A 34 12.00 -6.96 -8.13
CA SER A 34 12.90 -7.16 -6.99
C SER A 34 14.22 -7.84 -7.40
N PHE A 35 14.18 -8.81 -8.34
CA PHE A 35 15.41 -9.41 -8.87
C PHE A 35 16.22 -8.43 -9.72
N THR A 36 15.56 -7.62 -10.54
CA THR A 36 16.21 -6.55 -11.31
C THR A 36 16.88 -5.54 -10.38
N PHE A 37 16.21 -5.17 -9.28
CA PHE A 37 16.77 -4.30 -8.25
C PHE A 37 18.03 -4.88 -7.62
N ILE A 38 18.06 -6.17 -7.26
CA ILE A 38 19.27 -6.84 -6.76
C ILE A 38 20.41 -6.71 -7.79
N GLY A 39 20.11 -6.91 -9.08
CA GLY A 39 21.10 -6.74 -10.15
C GLY A 39 21.66 -5.32 -10.23
N ILE A 40 20.80 -4.31 -10.15
CA ILE A 40 21.20 -2.89 -10.13
C ILE A 40 22.03 -2.56 -8.88
N PHE A 41 21.59 -3.01 -7.71
CA PHE A 41 22.26 -2.80 -6.43
C PHE A 41 23.72 -3.23 -6.47
N TYR A 42 23.99 -4.45 -6.98
CA TYR A 42 25.36 -4.98 -7.07
C TYR A 42 26.15 -4.48 -8.27
N SER A 43 25.49 -3.95 -9.31
CA SER A 43 26.16 -3.44 -10.52
C SER A 43 26.50 -1.95 -10.45
N ASN A 44 25.94 -1.21 -9.48
CA ASN A 44 26.14 0.22 -9.37
C ASN A 44 27.48 0.54 -8.68
N LYS A 45 28.48 0.93 -9.46
CA LYS A 45 29.81 1.33 -8.96
C LYS A 45 29.76 2.57 -8.05
N ASN A 46 28.84 3.51 -8.29
CA ASN A 46 28.69 4.70 -7.46
C ASN A 46 28.20 4.35 -6.05
N LEU A 47 27.40 3.28 -5.93
CA LEU A 47 26.96 2.78 -4.63
C LEU A 47 28.12 2.13 -3.85
N LEU A 48 29.02 1.43 -4.55
CA LEU A 48 30.21 0.86 -3.93
C LEU A 48 31.13 1.95 -3.40
N GLU A 49 31.41 2.98 -4.21
CA GLU A 49 32.19 4.14 -3.78
C GLU A 49 31.55 4.91 -2.62
N TYR A 50 30.21 4.99 -2.61
CA TYR A 50 29.47 5.54 -1.48
C TYR A 50 29.69 4.75 -0.19
N PHE A 51 29.67 3.41 -0.24
CA PHE A 51 29.89 2.57 0.95
C PHE A 51 31.34 2.65 1.45
N GLU A 52 32.32 2.68 0.55
CA GLU A 52 33.74 2.83 0.93
C GLU A 52 34.01 4.18 1.63
N ASN A 53 33.28 5.23 1.26
CA ASN A 53 33.41 6.56 1.83
C ASN A 53 32.32 6.92 2.86
N TYR A 54 31.53 5.93 3.32
CA TYR A 54 30.33 6.17 4.13
C TYR A 54 30.59 7.01 5.39
N GLN A 55 31.70 6.74 6.11
CA GLN A 55 32.08 7.46 7.34
C GLN A 55 32.41 8.94 7.08
N THR A 56 32.96 9.26 5.92
CA THR A 56 33.22 10.64 5.52
C THR A 56 31.90 11.31 5.16
N ILE A 57 31.04 10.64 4.38
CA ILE A 57 29.76 11.20 3.94
C ILE A 57 28.83 11.48 5.13
N ILE A 58 28.68 10.55 6.07
CA ILE A 58 27.82 10.72 7.25
C ILE A 58 28.26 11.90 8.14
N LYS A 59 29.57 12.15 8.24
CA LYS A 59 30.12 13.30 8.98
C LYS A 59 29.63 14.64 8.43
N TYR A 60 29.46 14.76 7.11
CA TYR A 60 29.11 16.02 6.45
C TYR A 60 27.61 16.19 6.16
N PHE A 61 26.90 15.09 5.90
CA PHE A 61 25.46 15.12 5.55
C PHE A 61 24.55 14.61 6.68
N GLY A 62 25.09 13.93 7.69
CA GLY A 62 24.35 13.36 8.81
C GLY A 62 23.59 12.07 8.50
N ASP A 63 23.19 11.36 9.55
CA ASP A 63 22.57 10.03 9.48
C ASP A 63 21.19 10.03 8.80
N ASP A 64 20.44 11.14 8.88
CA ASP A 64 19.05 11.23 8.43
C ASP A 64 18.88 11.05 6.91
N VAL A 65 19.92 11.38 6.13
CA VAL A 65 19.92 11.29 4.66
C VAL A 65 20.99 10.35 4.11
N THR A 66 21.76 9.68 4.98
CA THR A 66 22.85 8.78 4.59
C THR A 66 22.51 7.32 4.92
N PRO A 67 21.80 6.63 4.02
CA PRO A 67 21.37 5.26 4.26
C PRO A 67 22.57 4.32 4.46
N SER A 68 22.59 3.60 5.57
CA SER A 68 23.69 2.67 5.85
C SER A 68 23.65 1.44 4.94
N GLU A 69 24.84 0.96 4.58
CA GLU A 69 25.03 -0.29 3.83
C GLU A 69 24.34 -1.47 4.51
N ASN A 70 24.51 -1.57 5.84
CA ASN A 70 23.94 -2.65 6.64
C ASN A 70 22.42 -2.64 6.58
N LEU A 71 21.75 -1.48 6.65
CA LEU A 71 20.30 -1.40 6.51
C LEU A 71 19.87 -1.89 5.13
N MET A 72 20.47 -1.36 4.06
CA MET A 72 20.11 -1.72 2.69
C MET A 72 20.29 -3.23 2.43
N LYS A 73 21.45 -3.79 2.77
CA LYS A 73 21.75 -5.22 2.60
C LYS A 73 20.86 -6.11 3.46
N THR A 74 20.63 -5.75 4.71
CA THR A 74 19.81 -6.57 5.63
C THR A 74 18.38 -6.69 5.11
N PHE A 75 17.76 -5.57 4.71
CA PHE A 75 16.40 -5.61 4.17
C PHE A 75 16.32 -6.36 2.83
N LEU A 76 17.30 -6.17 1.95
CA LEU A 76 17.38 -6.87 0.67
C LEU A 76 17.47 -8.40 0.85
N TRP A 77 18.38 -8.87 1.70
CA TRP A 77 18.57 -10.30 1.94
C TRP A 77 17.46 -10.92 2.79
N THR A 78 16.88 -10.16 3.72
CA THR A 78 15.68 -10.59 4.45
C THR A 78 14.50 -10.78 3.50
N GLY A 79 14.28 -9.82 2.59
CA GLY A 79 13.26 -9.94 1.55
C GLY A 79 13.45 -11.18 0.68
N PHE A 80 14.68 -11.43 0.25
CA PHE A 80 15.04 -12.61 -0.55
C PHE A 80 14.86 -13.93 0.22
N ALA A 81 15.28 -13.99 1.48
CA ALA A 81 15.12 -15.18 2.32
C ALA A 81 13.64 -15.52 2.55
N LEU A 82 12.80 -14.53 2.84
CA LEU A 82 11.35 -14.70 3.01
C LEU A 82 10.67 -15.15 1.70
N LEU A 83 11.16 -14.67 0.55
CA LEU A 83 10.69 -15.10 -0.76
C LEU A 83 10.99 -16.58 -1.01
N LEU A 84 12.24 -17.01 -0.77
CA LEU A 84 12.63 -18.41 -0.90
C LEU A 84 11.85 -19.31 0.04
N PHE A 85 11.65 -18.87 1.28
CA PHE A 85 10.83 -19.60 2.26
C PHE A 85 9.39 -19.75 1.80
N SER A 86 8.80 -18.70 1.21
CA SER A 86 7.46 -18.73 0.64
C SER A 86 7.34 -19.71 -0.54
N ILE A 87 8.36 -19.77 -1.40
CA ILE A 87 8.44 -20.73 -2.50
C ILE A 87 8.50 -22.17 -1.94
N LEU A 88 9.32 -22.41 -0.92
CA LEU A 88 9.41 -23.71 -0.26
C LEU A 88 8.06 -24.14 0.34
N LEU A 89 7.33 -23.21 0.97
CA LEU A 89 5.95 -23.45 1.43
C LEU A 89 5.02 -23.76 0.25
N LEU A 90 5.11 -23.08 -0.90
CA LEU A 90 4.29 -23.46 -2.05
C LEU A 90 4.56 -24.90 -2.51
N PHE A 91 5.81 -25.35 -2.50
CA PHE A 91 6.17 -26.73 -2.83
C PHE A 91 5.67 -27.75 -1.81
N LEU A 92 5.62 -27.40 -0.52
CA LEU A 92 5.08 -28.26 0.54
C LEU A 92 3.55 -28.32 0.57
N MET A 93 2.86 -27.40 -0.13
CA MET A 93 1.40 -27.28 -0.13
C MET A 93 0.67 -28.60 -0.42
N PRO A 94 1.05 -29.42 -1.42
CA PRO A 94 0.34 -30.67 -1.72
C PRO A 94 0.33 -31.65 -0.56
N PHE A 95 1.40 -31.68 0.26
CA PHE A 95 1.49 -32.58 1.41
C PHE A 95 0.55 -32.16 2.54
N ILE A 96 0.37 -30.86 2.74
CA ILE A 96 -0.46 -30.31 3.82
C ILE A 96 -1.95 -30.34 3.43
N VAL A 97 -2.27 -29.93 2.20
CA VAL A 97 -3.65 -29.87 1.73
C VAL A 97 -4.27 -31.27 1.58
N LEU A 98 -3.51 -32.25 1.08
CA LEU A 98 -3.99 -33.63 0.91
C LEU A 98 -4.00 -34.45 2.20
N ASN A 99 -3.36 -33.97 3.27
CA ASN A 99 -3.36 -34.69 4.53
C ASN A 99 -4.77 -34.71 5.13
N LYS A 100 -5.35 -35.91 5.21
CA LYS A 100 -6.70 -36.14 5.78
C LYS A 100 -6.71 -35.97 7.30
N ARG A 101 -5.56 -36.13 7.98
CA ARG A 101 -5.45 -35.95 9.44
C ARG A 101 -5.40 -34.48 9.86
N MET A 102 -5.17 -33.55 8.94
CA MET A 102 -5.10 -32.13 9.23
C MET A 102 -6.48 -31.46 9.15
N ASN A 103 -6.85 -30.77 10.23
CA ASN A 103 -8.08 -29.99 10.31
C ASN A 103 -8.06 -28.78 9.35
N LEU A 104 -9.24 -28.31 8.92
CA LEU A 104 -9.43 -27.15 8.07
C LEU A 104 -8.74 -25.89 8.64
N HIS A 105 -8.78 -25.70 9.96
CA HIS A 105 -8.11 -24.58 10.63
C HIS A 105 -6.58 -24.56 10.42
N VAL A 106 -5.94 -25.74 10.47
CA VAL A 106 -4.49 -25.86 10.22
C VAL A 106 -4.17 -25.54 8.76
N LYS A 107 -5.01 -26.01 7.84
CA LYS A 107 -4.88 -25.70 6.40
C LYS A 107 -5.08 -24.21 6.13
N ALA A 108 -6.05 -23.56 6.78
CA ALA A 108 -6.28 -22.13 6.67
C ALA A 108 -5.11 -21.32 7.27
N SER A 109 -4.60 -21.71 8.44
CA SER A 109 -3.43 -21.10 9.07
C SER A 109 -2.20 -21.20 8.17
N TYR A 110 -2.01 -22.31 7.47
CA TYR A 110 -0.93 -22.49 6.50
C TYR A 110 -0.97 -21.45 5.38
N PHE A 111 -2.15 -21.24 4.77
CA PHE A 111 -2.32 -20.20 3.75
C PHE A 111 -2.14 -18.80 4.32
N GLY A 112 -2.55 -18.55 5.56
CA GLY A 112 -2.32 -17.28 6.25
C GLY A 112 -0.83 -17.00 6.46
N ILE A 113 -0.06 -18.00 6.92
CA ILE A 113 1.39 -17.91 7.09
C ILE A 113 2.08 -17.69 5.74
N LEU A 114 1.67 -18.41 4.69
CA LEU A 114 2.17 -18.20 3.33
C LEU A 114 1.96 -16.76 2.86
N MET A 115 0.74 -16.22 3.02
CA MET A 115 0.42 -14.83 2.67
C MET A 115 1.31 -13.84 3.43
N LEU A 116 1.45 -14.05 4.74
CA LEU A 116 2.26 -13.20 5.62
C LEU A 116 3.72 -13.14 5.12
N PHE A 117 4.35 -14.29 4.85
CA PHE A 117 5.74 -14.33 4.39
C PHE A 117 5.95 -13.63 3.04
N ILE A 118 5.02 -13.79 2.11
CA ILE A 118 5.11 -13.12 0.80
C ILE A 118 4.96 -11.61 0.96
N ILE A 119 4.00 -11.15 1.76
CA ILE A 119 3.81 -9.71 2.03
C ILE A 119 5.04 -9.11 2.71
N LEU A 120 5.56 -9.78 3.74
CA LEU A 120 6.78 -9.35 4.45
C LEU A 120 8.01 -9.31 3.52
N SER A 121 8.12 -10.27 2.59
CA SER A 121 9.18 -10.29 1.60
C SER A 121 9.15 -9.05 0.70
N VAL A 122 7.99 -8.74 0.11
CA VAL A 122 7.83 -7.56 -0.75
C VAL A 122 8.07 -6.27 0.04
N PHE A 123 7.55 -6.20 1.26
CA PHE A 123 7.76 -5.05 2.14
C PHE A 123 9.26 -4.83 2.43
N ALA A 124 10.00 -5.88 2.79
CA ALA A 124 11.43 -5.80 3.03
C ALA A 124 12.22 -5.37 1.79
N PHE A 125 11.86 -5.88 0.60
CA PHE A 125 12.44 -5.38 -0.65
C PHE A 125 12.17 -3.89 -0.86
N SER A 126 10.93 -3.43 -0.64
CA SER A 126 10.58 -2.02 -0.80
C SER A 126 11.29 -1.10 0.19
N VAL A 127 11.59 -1.56 1.40
CA VAL A 127 12.44 -0.80 2.34
C VAL A 127 13.87 -0.67 1.80
N ALA A 128 14.45 -1.74 1.24
CA ALA A 128 15.77 -1.67 0.62
C ALA A 128 15.80 -0.76 -0.62
N GLU A 129 14.76 -0.86 -1.46
CA GLU A 129 14.56 0.02 -2.63
C GLU A 129 14.43 1.49 -2.20
N TYR A 130 13.71 1.77 -1.10
CA TYR A 130 13.54 3.12 -0.54
C TYR A 130 14.89 3.72 -0.11
N TYR A 131 15.69 2.98 0.66
CA TYR A 131 17.01 3.46 1.07
C TYR A 131 17.95 3.64 -0.12
N TYR A 132 17.83 2.80 -1.15
CA TYR A 132 18.56 3.00 -2.40
C TYR A 132 18.15 4.28 -3.12
N SER A 133 16.85 4.62 -3.15
CA SER A 133 16.37 5.90 -3.69
C SER A 133 16.94 7.09 -2.93
N CYS A 134 16.98 7.04 -1.59
CA CYS A 134 17.63 8.09 -0.77
C CYS A 134 19.11 8.26 -1.11
N PHE A 135 19.85 7.14 -1.27
CA PHE A 135 21.23 7.18 -1.74
C PHE A 135 21.33 7.84 -3.12
N TYR A 136 20.43 7.49 -4.04
CA TYR A 136 20.47 8.01 -5.40
C TYR A 136 20.23 9.52 -5.45
N ASP A 137 19.32 10.02 -4.61
CA ASP A 137 19.04 11.44 -4.47
C ASP A 137 20.28 12.20 -3.94
N LEU A 138 20.96 11.64 -2.93
CA LEU A 138 22.25 12.16 -2.44
C LEU A 138 23.33 12.14 -3.52
N PHE A 139 23.46 11.04 -4.27
CA PHE A 139 24.41 10.90 -5.37
C PHE A 139 24.18 11.99 -6.44
N ILE A 140 22.93 12.21 -6.86
CA ILE A 140 22.61 13.26 -7.83
C ILE A 140 22.95 14.65 -7.26
N PHE A 141 22.63 14.91 -5.99
CA PHE A 141 22.94 16.18 -5.34
C PHE A 141 24.44 16.46 -5.33
N ILE A 142 25.24 15.49 -4.89
CA ILE A 142 26.70 15.55 -4.85
C ILE A 142 27.26 15.78 -6.27
N ALA A 143 26.77 15.04 -7.27
CA ALA A 143 27.26 15.13 -8.65
C ALA A 143 26.88 16.45 -9.38
N LYS A 144 25.78 17.11 -8.99
CA LYS A 144 25.30 18.34 -9.63
C LYS A 144 25.75 19.62 -8.91
N SER A 145 26.18 19.52 -7.67
CA SER A 145 26.55 20.68 -6.86
C SER A 145 27.94 21.17 -7.24
N LYS A 146 28.00 22.30 -7.94
CA LYS A 146 29.25 23.00 -8.22
C LYS A 146 29.73 23.65 -6.93
N ASN A 147 31.02 23.52 -6.60
CA ASN A 147 31.69 24.09 -5.41
C ASN A 147 31.62 23.27 -4.10
N LEU A 148 31.10 22.05 -4.12
CA LEU A 148 31.15 21.21 -2.91
C LEU A 148 32.59 20.76 -2.59
N ASP A 149 33.40 20.54 -3.63
CA ASP A 149 34.80 20.11 -3.55
C ASP A 149 35.73 21.18 -2.96
N SER A 150 35.36 22.46 -3.05
CA SER A 150 36.11 23.57 -2.46
C SER A 150 35.78 23.77 -0.98
N ILE A 151 34.66 23.22 -0.51
CA ILE A 151 34.18 23.32 0.87
C ILE A 151 34.67 22.11 1.69
N HIS A 152 34.69 20.92 1.09
CA HIS A 152 35.10 19.67 1.76
C HIS A 152 36.23 18.98 1.01
N SER A 153 37.48 19.32 1.35
CA SER A 153 38.68 18.70 0.76
C SER A 153 38.70 17.17 0.87
N ASP A 154 38.17 16.65 1.98
CA ASP A 154 38.15 15.22 2.31
C ASP A 154 37.19 14.42 1.42
N LEU A 155 36.28 15.10 0.70
CA LEU A 155 35.30 14.49 -0.21
C LEU A 155 35.65 14.74 -1.69
N LYS A 156 36.74 15.44 -1.99
CA LYS A 156 37.09 15.89 -3.34
C LYS A 156 37.17 14.73 -4.35
N ASP A 157 37.77 13.61 -3.96
CA ASP A 157 37.90 12.45 -4.84
C ASP A 157 36.54 11.77 -5.09
N LEU A 158 35.67 11.73 -4.09
CA LEU A 158 34.29 11.26 -4.22
C LEU A 158 33.48 12.18 -5.16
N PHE A 159 33.58 13.50 -5.00
CA PHE A 159 32.92 14.47 -5.88
C PHE A 159 33.35 14.33 -7.33
N ASN A 160 34.66 14.25 -7.58
CA ASN A 160 35.20 14.05 -8.93
C ASN A 160 34.66 12.77 -9.56
N THR A 161 34.63 11.68 -8.78
CA THR A 161 34.13 10.38 -9.22
C THR A 161 32.63 10.43 -9.56
N PHE A 162 31.81 11.04 -8.70
CA PHE A 162 30.37 11.13 -8.92
C PHE A 162 30.02 12.08 -10.07
N THR A 163 30.74 13.20 -10.19
CA THR A 163 30.56 14.17 -11.27
C THR A 163 30.95 13.58 -12.62
N ALA A 164 32.10 12.89 -12.70
CA ALA A 164 32.52 12.20 -13.92
C ALA A 164 31.53 11.10 -14.32
N SER A 165 31.11 10.28 -13.36
CA SER A 165 30.11 9.22 -13.57
C SER A 165 28.75 9.79 -14.04
N PHE A 166 28.34 10.96 -13.52
CA PHE A 166 27.12 11.64 -13.95
C PHE A 166 27.26 12.23 -15.36
N GLY A 167 28.40 12.87 -15.66
CA GLY A 167 28.73 13.51 -16.94
C GLY A 167 28.89 12.53 -18.11
N ASP A 168 29.39 11.31 -17.86
CA ASP A 168 29.53 10.24 -18.85
C ASP A 168 28.20 9.60 -19.28
N GLY A 169 27.05 10.21 -18.93
CA GLY A 169 25.72 9.69 -19.23
C GLY A 169 25.29 8.52 -18.35
N ASN A 170 26.12 8.06 -17.40
CA ASN A 170 25.74 7.02 -16.44
C ASN A 170 24.88 7.57 -15.28
N GLY A 171 24.73 8.89 -15.17
CA GLY A 171 24.00 9.57 -14.09
C GLY A 171 22.49 9.27 -13.97
N LYS A 172 21.89 8.58 -14.95
CA LYS A 172 20.52 8.05 -14.88
C LYS A 172 20.43 6.53 -15.03
N LYS A 173 21.54 5.87 -15.38
CA LYS A 173 21.57 4.45 -15.77
C LYS A 173 21.19 3.52 -14.64
N TYR A 174 21.51 3.90 -13.41
CA TYR A 174 21.23 3.13 -12.20
C TYR A 174 20.09 3.71 -11.36
N GLN A 175 19.34 4.68 -11.89
CA GLN A 175 18.15 5.20 -11.22
C GLN A 175 17.08 4.09 -11.21
N TRP A 176 16.74 3.59 -10.02
CA TRP A 176 15.76 2.52 -9.87
C TRP A 176 14.34 3.09 -9.83
N THR A 177 13.99 3.75 -8.74
CA THR A 177 12.68 4.38 -8.50
C THR A 177 12.87 5.63 -7.65
N THR A 178 11.87 6.51 -7.60
CA THR A 178 11.84 7.60 -6.61
C THR A 178 11.33 7.06 -5.27
N THR A 179 11.70 7.73 -4.19
CA THR A 179 11.32 7.43 -2.80
C THR A 179 9.83 7.15 -2.62
N ILE A 180 8.97 7.85 -3.36
CA ILE A 180 7.50 7.66 -3.32
C ILE A 180 7.03 6.57 -4.27
N SER A 181 7.58 6.49 -5.49
CA SER A 181 7.19 5.45 -6.44
C SER A 181 7.48 4.04 -5.92
N THR A 182 8.53 3.85 -5.11
CA THR A 182 8.81 2.58 -4.44
C THR A 182 7.61 2.06 -3.64
N TRP A 183 6.93 2.93 -2.90
CA TRP A 183 5.78 2.55 -2.08
C TRP A 183 4.53 2.26 -2.92
N TRP A 184 4.34 2.97 -4.03
CA TRP A 184 3.29 2.64 -5.00
C TRP A 184 3.52 1.28 -5.69
N PHE A 185 4.76 0.96 -6.05
CA PHE A 185 5.08 -0.36 -6.59
C PHE A 185 4.89 -1.46 -5.55
N ASN A 186 5.25 -1.21 -4.28
CA ASN A 186 4.95 -2.11 -3.17
C ASN A 186 3.45 -2.42 -3.07
N LEU A 187 2.61 -1.38 -3.06
CA LEU A 187 1.14 -1.49 -3.06
C LEU A 187 0.69 -2.43 -4.18
N PHE A 188 1.10 -2.15 -5.42
CA PHE A 188 0.65 -2.91 -6.56
C PHE A 188 1.05 -4.40 -6.44
N LYS A 189 2.29 -4.67 -6.01
CA LYS A 189 2.76 -6.04 -5.74
C LYS A 189 1.88 -6.72 -4.67
N VAL A 190 1.64 -6.07 -3.53
CA VAL A 190 0.81 -6.59 -2.42
C VAL A 190 -0.63 -6.86 -2.85
N MET A 191 -1.25 -5.93 -3.59
CA MET A 191 -2.61 -6.08 -4.11
C MET A 191 -2.72 -7.30 -5.03
N VAL A 192 -1.80 -7.44 -5.99
CA VAL A 192 -1.78 -8.61 -6.90
C VAL A 192 -1.58 -9.91 -6.13
N ILE A 193 -0.69 -9.93 -5.13
CA ILE A 193 -0.43 -11.10 -4.27
C ILE A 193 -1.70 -11.51 -3.52
N ILE A 194 -2.36 -10.57 -2.85
CA ILE A 194 -3.56 -10.82 -2.07
C ILE A 194 -4.69 -11.35 -2.96
N ILE A 195 -4.91 -10.71 -4.11
CA ILE A 195 -5.92 -11.14 -5.08
C ILE A 195 -5.61 -12.56 -5.56
N PHE A 196 -4.38 -12.81 -6.00
CA PHE A 196 -3.97 -14.10 -6.54
C PHE A 196 -4.06 -15.21 -5.49
N LEU A 197 -3.57 -14.99 -4.28
CA LEU A 197 -3.62 -15.97 -3.18
C LEU A 197 -5.04 -16.25 -2.71
N SER A 198 -5.89 -15.23 -2.67
CA SER A 198 -7.31 -15.40 -2.32
C SER A 198 -8.03 -16.27 -3.37
N LEU A 199 -7.78 -16.01 -4.66
CA LEU A 199 -8.30 -16.84 -5.75
C LEU A 199 -7.73 -18.27 -5.71
N PHE A 200 -6.44 -18.39 -5.43
CA PHE A 200 -5.73 -19.66 -5.38
C PHE A 200 -6.20 -20.54 -4.22
N SER A 201 -6.25 -19.99 -3.00
CA SER A 201 -6.74 -20.66 -1.78
C SER A 201 -8.17 -21.17 -1.98
N ASN A 202 -9.06 -20.34 -2.53
CA ASN A 202 -10.43 -20.74 -2.79
C ASN A 202 -10.54 -21.89 -3.82
N ASN A 203 -9.75 -21.82 -4.91
CA ASN A 203 -9.70 -22.88 -5.92
C ASN A 203 -9.11 -24.22 -5.41
N VAL A 204 -8.39 -24.19 -4.30
CA VAL A 204 -7.80 -25.37 -3.66
C VAL A 204 -8.72 -25.92 -2.57
N MET A 205 -9.39 -25.05 -1.80
CA MET A 205 -10.27 -25.45 -0.69
C MET A 205 -11.71 -25.83 -1.10
N ASN A 206 -12.29 -25.18 -2.13
CA ASN A 206 -13.73 -25.30 -2.43
C ASN A 206 -14.09 -26.17 -3.65
N SER A 207 -13.29 -27.18 -4.01
CA SER A 207 -13.42 -27.84 -5.32
C SER A 207 -14.69 -28.67 -5.56
N ASN A 208 -15.48 -29.03 -4.54
CA ASN A 208 -16.50 -30.09 -4.69
C ASN A 208 -17.96 -29.71 -4.36
N GLU A 209 -18.24 -28.64 -3.58
CA GLU A 209 -19.63 -28.35 -3.14
C GLU A 209 -20.23 -27.02 -3.65
N SER A 210 -19.41 -26.01 -3.95
CA SER A 210 -19.90 -24.66 -4.30
C SER A 210 -20.63 -24.59 -5.64
N LYS A 211 -20.18 -25.36 -6.65
CA LYS A 211 -20.77 -25.35 -8.01
C LYS A 211 -22.20 -25.89 -8.07
N LYS A 212 -22.58 -26.83 -7.21
CA LYS A 212 -23.95 -27.38 -7.19
C LYS A 212 -24.95 -26.41 -6.55
N THR A 213 -24.50 -25.58 -5.61
CA THR A 213 -25.38 -24.62 -4.92
C THR A 213 -25.45 -23.25 -5.59
N GLU A 214 -24.41 -22.80 -6.29
CA GLU A 214 -24.45 -21.57 -7.11
C GLU A 214 -25.54 -21.65 -8.19
N ASN A 215 -25.62 -22.78 -8.90
CA ASN A 215 -26.65 -22.99 -9.92
C ASN A 215 -28.07 -22.97 -9.33
N LEU A 216 -28.25 -23.45 -8.10
CA LEU A 216 -29.56 -23.55 -7.43
C LEU A 216 -30.03 -22.20 -6.86
N VAL A 217 -29.11 -21.39 -6.33
CA VAL A 217 -29.39 -20.02 -5.85
C VAL A 217 -29.63 -19.06 -7.02
N GLN A 218 -28.86 -19.19 -8.11
CA GLN A 218 -29.08 -18.42 -9.33
C GLN A 218 -30.45 -18.76 -9.95
N TYR A 219 -30.83 -20.04 -9.99
CA TYR A 219 -32.14 -20.49 -10.45
C TYR A 219 -33.30 -19.93 -9.59
N LEU A 220 -33.17 -19.91 -8.25
CA LEU A 220 -34.19 -19.37 -7.34
C LEU A 220 -34.31 -17.84 -7.39
N SER A 221 -33.20 -17.13 -7.60
CA SER A 221 -33.19 -15.66 -7.71
C SER A 221 -33.81 -15.14 -9.01
N THR A 222 -33.81 -15.97 -10.07
CA THR A 222 -34.36 -15.62 -11.39
C THR A 222 -35.88 -15.83 -11.43
N ARG A 223 -36.45 -16.69 -10.58
CA ARG A 223 -37.89 -17.03 -10.56
C ARG A 223 -38.77 -16.02 -9.82
N LYS A 224 -38.19 -15.09 -9.04
CA LYS A 224 -38.91 -14.08 -8.23
C LYS A 224 -38.98 -12.68 -8.87
N THR A 225 -38.71 -12.52 -10.16
CA THR A 225 -38.95 -11.23 -10.83
C THR A 225 -40.44 -11.10 -11.16
N GLY A 226 -41.14 -10.31 -10.35
CA GLY A 226 -42.54 -9.94 -10.61
C GLY A 226 -42.65 -9.28 -11.99
N VAL A 227 -43.55 -9.83 -12.81
CA VAL A 227 -43.93 -9.28 -14.12
C VAL A 227 -44.57 -7.91 -13.89
N GLY A 228 -43.98 -6.84 -14.45
CA GLY A 228 -44.56 -5.48 -14.44
C GLY A 228 -43.74 -4.37 -13.76
N GLN A 229 -42.59 -4.65 -13.13
CA GLN A 229 -41.76 -3.59 -12.53
C GLN A 229 -40.75 -2.98 -13.51
N SER A 230 -40.62 -1.64 -13.51
CA SER A 230 -39.63 -0.93 -14.33
C SER A 230 -38.21 -1.44 -14.02
N LYS A 231 -37.31 -1.43 -15.02
CA LYS A 231 -35.93 -1.94 -14.87
C LYS A 231 -35.18 -1.30 -13.68
N LEU A 232 -35.47 -0.01 -13.40
CA LEU A 232 -34.94 0.73 -12.25
C LEU A 232 -35.54 0.27 -10.92
N VAL A 233 -36.85 0.07 -10.83
CA VAL A 233 -37.52 -0.42 -9.61
C VAL A 233 -37.11 -1.86 -9.30
N ASN A 234 -36.94 -2.70 -10.33
CA ASN A 234 -36.42 -4.06 -10.17
C ASN A 234 -34.95 -4.08 -9.72
N LEU A 235 -34.11 -3.14 -10.18
CA LEU A 235 -32.74 -2.97 -9.70
C LEU A 235 -32.72 -2.49 -8.24
N LEU A 236 -33.50 -1.46 -7.90
CA LEU A 236 -33.63 -0.93 -6.55
C LEU A 236 -34.14 -1.99 -5.57
N ASN A 237 -35.19 -2.73 -5.94
CA ASN A 237 -35.72 -3.84 -5.13
C ASN A 237 -34.71 -4.97 -4.98
N LYS A 238 -33.91 -5.27 -6.02
CA LYS A 238 -32.81 -6.23 -5.90
C LYS A 238 -31.70 -5.76 -4.98
N LEU A 239 -31.45 -4.45 -4.86
CA LEU A 239 -30.41 -3.84 -4.02
C LEU A 239 -30.86 -3.60 -2.56
N THR A 240 -32.17 -3.48 -2.31
CA THR A 240 -32.74 -3.26 -0.95
C THR A 240 -33.05 -4.54 -0.19
N ILE A 241 -33.06 -5.72 -0.84
CA ILE A 241 -33.22 -7.01 -0.15
C ILE A 241 -32.08 -7.20 0.86
N ASN A 242 -32.43 -7.51 2.11
CA ASN A 242 -31.46 -7.73 3.18
C ASN A 242 -30.82 -9.13 3.06
N ASN A 243 -29.84 -9.27 2.17
CA ASN A 243 -29.03 -10.48 1.96
C ASN A 243 -27.54 -10.10 2.02
N ASN A 244 -26.68 -11.03 2.44
CA ASN A 244 -25.22 -10.84 2.59
C ASN A 244 -24.58 -10.20 1.35
N ARG A 245 -24.99 -10.58 0.15
CA ARG A 245 -24.50 -9.99 -1.11
C ARG A 245 -24.77 -8.47 -1.24
N ASN A 246 -25.95 -8.02 -0.82
CA ASN A 246 -26.32 -6.61 -0.87
C ASN A 246 -25.69 -5.83 0.28
N ILE A 247 -25.54 -6.44 1.46
CA ILE A 247 -24.79 -5.86 2.58
C ILE A 247 -23.34 -5.60 2.14
N SER A 248 -22.70 -6.56 1.47
CA SER A 248 -21.37 -6.36 0.88
C SER A 248 -21.32 -5.23 -0.15
N LEU A 249 -22.32 -5.11 -1.01
CA LEU A 249 -22.37 -4.03 -2.01
C LEU A 249 -22.53 -2.65 -1.36
N TRP A 250 -23.42 -2.50 -0.38
CA TRP A 250 -23.60 -1.25 0.35
C TRP A 250 -22.33 -0.85 1.13
N LEU A 251 -21.64 -1.84 1.69
CA LEU A 251 -20.35 -1.63 2.34
C LEU A 251 -19.28 -1.16 1.35
N ILE A 252 -19.20 -1.77 0.15
CA ILE A 252 -18.27 -1.32 -0.90
C ILE A 252 -18.58 0.15 -1.27
N ILE A 253 -19.84 0.48 -1.56
CA ILE A 253 -20.24 1.85 -1.95
C ILE A 253 -19.89 2.85 -0.85
N ALA A 254 -20.26 2.57 0.39
CA ALA A 254 -20.00 3.47 1.50
C ALA A 254 -18.50 3.66 1.76
N SER A 255 -17.73 2.58 1.65
CA SER A 255 -16.28 2.63 1.80
C SER A 255 -15.66 3.47 0.68
N PHE A 256 -16.11 3.30 -0.57
CA PHE A 256 -15.64 4.10 -1.71
C PHE A 256 -15.88 5.61 -1.52
N LEU A 257 -17.04 6.00 -0.99
CA LEU A 257 -17.35 7.42 -0.76
C LEU A 257 -16.37 8.09 0.20
N VAL A 258 -15.91 7.36 1.22
CA VAL A 258 -14.91 7.87 2.18
C VAL A 258 -13.50 7.77 1.64
N PHE A 259 -13.22 6.72 0.86
CA PHE A 259 -11.91 6.45 0.30
C PHE A 259 -11.53 7.42 -0.83
N ILE A 260 -12.46 7.86 -1.67
CA ILE A 260 -12.15 8.71 -2.84
C ILE A 260 -11.44 10.01 -2.44
N PRO A 261 -11.93 10.83 -1.48
CA PRO A 261 -11.22 12.05 -1.07
C PRO A 261 -9.80 11.77 -0.54
N GLN A 262 -9.65 10.64 0.17
CA GLN A 262 -8.36 10.20 0.71
C GLN A 262 -7.41 9.79 -0.42
N LEU A 263 -7.91 9.06 -1.42
CA LEU A 263 -7.13 8.66 -2.59
C LEU A 263 -6.67 9.87 -3.42
N ILE A 264 -7.53 10.87 -3.64
CA ILE A 264 -7.16 12.09 -4.39
C ILE A 264 -6.04 12.84 -3.66
N TYR A 265 -6.13 12.97 -2.34
CA TYR A 265 -5.06 13.58 -1.53
C TYR A 265 -3.73 12.85 -1.72
N ILE A 266 -3.73 11.53 -1.62
CA ILE A 266 -2.53 10.70 -1.76
C ILE A 266 -1.94 10.77 -3.17
N ILE A 267 -2.78 10.84 -4.21
CA ILE A 267 -2.32 11.08 -5.58
C ILE A 267 -1.62 12.44 -5.68
N SER A 268 -2.21 13.50 -5.13
CA SER A 268 -1.63 14.84 -5.12
C SER A 268 -0.28 14.89 -4.37
N LEU A 269 -0.18 14.20 -3.24
CA LEU A 269 1.06 14.05 -2.47
C LEU A 269 2.16 13.30 -3.25
N SER A 270 1.79 12.49 -4.24
CA SER A 270 2.71 11.60 -4.96
C SER A 270 3.19 12.12 -6.31
N VAL A 271 2.76 13.31 -6.75
CA VAL A 271 3.20 13.89 -8.02
C VAL A 271 4.65 14.38 -7.87
N THR A 272 5.57 13.86 -8.69
CA THR A 272 7.02 14.09 -8.59
C THR A 272 7.43 15.56 -8.55
N ASP A 273 6.74 16.42 -9.33
CA ASP A 273 6.96 17.88 -9.36
C ASP A 273 5.81 18.66 -8.70
N GLY A 274 4.94 17.97 -7.94
CA GLY A 274 3.80 18.56 -7.27
C GLY A 274 4.22 19.46 -6.11
N GLU A 275 3.42 20.49 -5.85
CA GLU A 275 3.74 21.48 -4.81
C GLU A 275 3.89 20.83 -3.41
N ILE A 276 3.04 19.82 -3.10
CA ILE A 276 3.09 19.10 -1.83
C ILE A 276 4.42 18.36 -1.65
N LEU A 277 4.81 17.56 -2.65
CA LEU A 277 6.03 16.77 -2.56
C LEU A 277 7.27 17.65 -2.54
N SER A 278 7.28 18.68 -3.36
CA SER A 278 8.37 19.66 -3.38
C SER A 278 8.52 20.30 -1.99
N LEU A 279 7.45 20.82 -1.38
CA LEU A 279 7.49 21.37 -0.02
C LEU A 279 8.08 20.37 0.99
N LEU A 280 7.67 19.10 0.94
CA LEU A 280 8.15 18.05 1.84
C LEU A 280 9.64 17.75 1.65
N ASN A 281 10.11 17.67 0.40
CA ASN A 281 11.53 17.46 0.11
C ASN A 281 12.37 18.64 0.59
N TRP A 282 11.92 19.88 0.31
CA TRP A 282 12.58 21.11 0.75
C TRP A 282 12.60 21.26 2.28
N THR A 283 11.60 20.71 2.97
CA THR A 283 11.54 20.78 4.44
C THR A 283 12.36 19.67 5.10
N TYR A 284 12.28 18.43 4.62
CA TYR A 284 12.83 17.28 5.34
C TYR A 284 14.17 16.76 4.81
N ILE A 285 14.47 16.98 3.52
CA ILE A 285 15.68 16.46 2.88
C ILE A 285 16.75 17.56 2.77
N LEU A 286 16.35 18.76 2.34
CA LEU A 286 17.28 19.86 2.10
C LEU A 286 18.16 20.22 3.31
N PRO A 287 17.63 20.37 4.55
CA PRO A 287 18.46 20.80 5.69
C PRO A 287 19.64 19.87 5.96
N SER A 288 19.43 18.56 5.80
CA SER A 288 20.50 17.57 5.99
C SER A 288 21.52 17.61 4.85
N LEU A 289 21.09 17.91 3.62
CA LEU A 289 22.00 18.08 2.48
C LEU A 289 22.86 19.35 2.59
N VAL A 290 22.30 20.43 3.15
CA VAL A 290 23.00 21.72 3.29
C VAL A 290 23.57 21.97 4.69
N LYS A 291 23.51 20.98 5.59
CA LYS A 291 23.99 21.09 6.99
C LYS A 291 25.44 21.56 7.10
N SER A 292 26.26 21.19 6.13
CA SER A 292 27.68 21.50 6.11
C SER A 292 28.03 22.90 5.58
N PHE A 293 27.03 23.64 5.06
CA PHE A 293 27.22 24.98 4.55
C PHE A 293 26.83 26.00 5.63
N LYS A 294 27.82 26.74 6.15
CA LYS A 294 27.60 27.81 7.15
C LYS A 294 26.58 28.86 6.69
N SER A 295 26.48 29.10 5.38
CA SER A 295 25.50 30.01 4.81
C SER A 295 24.05 29.59 5.07
N PHE A 296 23.79 28.33 5.44
CA PHE A 296 22.47 27.78 5.75
C PHE A 296 22.24 27.51 7.24
N ASP A 297 23.12 27.96 8.15
CA ASP A 297 22.97 27.69 9.59
C ASP A 297 21.64 28.24 10.16
N SER A 298 21.21 29.44 9.73
CA SER A 298 19.92 30.00 10.15
C SER A 298 18.74 29.16 9.64
N PHE A 299 18.79 28.75 8.37
CA PHE A 299 17.80 27.88 7.74
C PHE A 299 17.71 26.53 8.45
N ASN A 300 18.85 25.88 8.69
CA ASN A 300 18.93 24.57 9.34
C ASN A 300 18.39 24.61 10.77
N ASN A 301 18.75 25.65 11.55
CA ASN A 301 18.26 25.82 12.91
C ASN A 301 16.74 26.02 12.96
N LEU A 302 16.18 26.80 12.02
CA LEU A 302 14.73 27.00 11.93
C LEU A 302 14.00 25.70 11.56
N VAL A 303 14.48 24.98 10.54
CA VAL A 303 13.79 23.78 10.03
C VAL A 303 13.92 22.59 10.99
N SER A 304 15.03 22.48 11.73
CA SER A 304 15.23 21.44 12.74
C SER A 304 14.16 21.42 13.84
N ASN A 305 13.47 22.55 14.07
CA ASN A 305 12.41 22.68 15.07
C ASN A 305 11.03 22.18 14.59
N THR A 306 10.89 21.74 13.32
CA THR A 306 9.60 21.29 12.78
C THR A 306 9.08 19.97 13.39
N GLY A 307 9.97 19.19 14.04
CA GLY A 307 9.61 18.12 14.98
C GLY A 307 8.79 16.94 14.42
N SER A 308 8.72 16.76 13.10
CA SER A 308 8.00 15.65 12.46
C SER A 308 8.89 14.92 11.44
N SER A 309 8.54 13.67 11.12
CA SER A 309 9.31 12.86 10.18
C SER A 309 8.66 12.81 8.80
N PHE A 310 9.50 12.84 7.75
CA PHE A 310 9.06 12.66 6.36
C PHE A 310 8.23 11.37 6.18
N PHE A 311 8.62 10.29 6.85
CA PHE A 311 7.89 9.03 6.82
C PHE A 311 6.44 9.17 7.30
N MET A 312 6.19 9.87 8.42
CA MET A 312 4.83 10.03 8.95
C MET A 312 3.94 10.90 8.06
N VAL A 313 4.53 11.92 7.41
CA VAL A 313 3.77 12.88 6.60
C VAL A 313 3.57 12.39 5.17
N ALA A 314 4.58 11.79 4.53
CA ALA A 314 4.51 11.40 3.13
C ALA A 314 4.21 9.91 2.93
N VAL A 315 4.96 9.04 3.62
CA VAL A 315 5.00 7.61 3.31
C VAL A 315 3.88 6.82 3.98
N LEU A 316 3.64 7.05 5.28
CA LEU A 316 2.62 6.33 6.05
C LEU A 316 1.20 6.50 5.47
N PRO A 317 0.75 7.70 5.04
CA PRO A 317 -0.53 7.89 4.36
C PRO A 317 -0.69 7.06 3.08
N ILE A 318 0.39 6.94 2.29
CA ILE A 318 0.40 6.10 1.09
C ILE A 318 0.19 4.64 1.51
N ILE A 319 0.95 4.15 2.47
CA ILE A 319 0.88 2.75 2.94
C ILE A 319 -0.51 2.42 3.50
N THR A 320 -1.10 3.26 4.35
CA THR A 320 -2.43 2.96 4.93
C THR A 320 -3.53 2.97 3.87
N THR A 321 -3.50 3.94 2.95
CA THR A 321 -4.46 4.04 1.85
C THR A 321 -4.34 2.86 0.90
N SER A 322 -3.11 2.34 0.72
CA SER A 322 -2.79 1.15 -0.06
C SER A 322 -3.45 -0.12 0.49
N PHE A 323 -3.33 -0.35 1.80
CA PHE A 323 -3.95 -1.52 2.45
C PHE A 323 -5.47 -1.50 2.31
N LEU A 324 -6.08 -0.33 2.53
CA LEU A 324 -7.52 -0.15 2.35
C LEU A 324 -7.96 -0.42 0.90
N MET A 325 -7.18 0.02 -0.09
CA MET A 325 -7.46 -0.27 -1.49
C MET A 325 -7.42 -1.79 -1.77
N ALA A 326 -6.42 -2.49 -1.23
CA ALA A 326 -6.28 -3.93 -1.40
C ALA A 326 -7.45 -4.70 -0.78
N THR A 327 -7.90 -4.33 0.42
CA THR A 327 -9.07 -4.96 1.07
C THR A 327 -10.37 -4.66 0.33
N MET A 328 -10.57 -3.45 -0.21
CA MET A 328 -11.71 -3.18 -1.08
C MET A 328 -11.72 -4.05 -2.33
N CYS A 329 -10.56 -4.26 -2.97
CA CYS A 329 -10.44 -5.14 -4.13
C CYS A 329 -10.82 -6.58 -3.81
N ILE A 330 -10.45 -7.08 -2.62
CA ILE A 330 -10.91 -8.39 -2.12
C ILE A 330 -12.44 -8.43 -2.06
N PHE A 331 -13.09 -7.42 -1.46
CA PHE A 331 -14.56 -7.34 -1.38
C PHE A 331 -15.23 -7.27 -2.76
N ILE A 332 -14.66 -6.53 -3.71
CA ILE A 332 -15.15 -6.48 -5.10
C ILE A 332 -15.10 -7.87 -5.74
N ILE A 333 -13.99 -8.60 -5.58
CA ILE A 333 -13.84 -9.96 -6.15
C ILE A 333 -14.85 -10.92 -5.52
N PHE A 334 -15.05 -10.86 -4.20
CA PHE A 334 -16.06 -11.66 -3.52
C PHE A 334 -17.47 -11.35 -4.06
N TYR A 335 -17.80 -10.08 -4.26
CA TYR A 335 -19.09 -9.66 -4.79
C TYR A 335 -19.32 -10.15 -6.22
N ILE A 336 -18.32 -10.02 -7.10
CA ILE A 336 -18.40 -10.44 -8.51
C ILE A 336 -18.52 -11.95 -8.62
N LYS A 337 -17.70 -12.71 -7.88
CA LYS A 337 -17.69 -14.17 -7.96
C LYS A 337 -18.76 -14.87 -7.13
N GLY A 338 -19.54 -14.14 -6.32
CA GLY A 338 -20.70 -14.69 -5.61
C GLY A 338 -20.37 -15.80 -4.60
N TRP A 339 -19.16 -15.81 -4.04
CA TRP A 339 -18.72 -16.88 -3.15
C TRP A 339 -19.61 -16.98 -1.90
N LYS A 340 -19.96 -18.22 -1.50
CA LYS A 340 -20.56 -18.49 -0.20
C LYS A 340 -19.50 -18.30 0.88
N ILE A 341 -19.51 -17.14 1.51
CA ILE A 341 -18.54 -16.79 2.54
C ILE A 341 -18.94 -17.42 3.87
N ASN A 342 -17.97 -17.99 4.59
CA ASN A 342 -18.14 -18.32 6.00
C ASN A 342 -18.44 -17.03 6.78
N LYS A 343 -19.57 -16.98 7.50
CA LYS A 343 -20.02 -15.85 8.30
C LYS A 343 -18.92 -15.25 9.20
N LEU A 344 -18.09 -16.09 9.80
CA LEU A 344 -16.95 -15.65 10.63
C LEU A 344 -15.92 -14.85 9.80
N PHE A 345 -15.59 -15.32 8.60
CA PHE A 345 -14.67 -14.66 7.70
C PHE A 345 -15.24 -13.31 7.22
N PHE A 346 -16.54 -13.26 6.90
CA PHE A 346 -17.19 -12.01 6.51
C PHE A 346 -17.14 -10.96 7.62
N ILE A 347 -17.47 -11.35 8.87
CA ILE A 347 -17.43 -10.44 10.03
C ILE A 347 -15.99 -9.98 10.33
N SER A 348 -15.00 -10.87 10.19
CA SER A 348 -13.59 -10.52 10.37
C SER A 348 -13.12 -9.51 9.33
N GLN A 349 -13.38 -9.73 8.04
CA GLN A 349 -13.02 -8.79 6.97
C GLN A 349 -13.77 -7.46 7.10
N PHE A 350 -15.04 -7.50 7.53
CA PHE A 350 -15.82 -6.31 7.83
C PHE A 350 -15.17 -5.47 8.94
N SER A 351 -14.71 -6.12 10.00
CA SER A 351 -14.05 -5.45 11.13
C SER A 351 -12.68 -4.89 10.73
N ILE A 352 -11.93 -5.62 9.92
CA ILE A 352 -10.63 -5.17 9.37
C ILE A 352 -10.85 -3.92 8.51
N LEU A 353 -11.81 -3.94 7.58
CA LEU A 353 -12.10 -2.80 6.72
C LEU A 353 -12.51 -1.56 7.53
N PHE A 354 -13.30 -1.73 8.59
CA PHE A 354 -13.67 -0.63 9.49
C PHE A 354 -12.43 0.04 10.13
N ILE A 355 -11.55 -0.79 10.69
CA ILE A 355 -10.31 -0.31 11.34
C ILE A 355 -9.41 0.37 10.31
N GLU A 356 -9.25 -0.20 9.12
CA GLU A 356 -8.44 0.37 8.04
C GLU A 356 -8.98 1.73 7.58
N ILE A 357 -10.30 1.88 7.41
CA ILE A 357 -10.91 3.15 7.02
C ILE A 357 -10.64 4.23 8.08
N ILE A 358 -10.82 3.91 9.37
CA ILE A 358 -10.52 4.86 10.46
C ILE A 358 -9.04 5.23 10.45
N LEU A 359 -8.16 4.23 10.33
CA LEU A 359 -6.72 4.44 10.29
C LEU A 359 -6.32 5.38 9.14
N VAL A 360 -6.87 5.17 7.93
CA VAL A 360 -6.62 6.01 6.77
C VAL A 360 -7.09 7.44 7.01
N VAL A 361 -8.28 7.64 7.57
CA VAL A 361 -8.78 8.98 7.89
C VAL A 361 -7.87 9.67 8.89
N VAL A 362 -7.44 8.99 9.97
CA VAL A 362 -6.58 9.57 11.01
C VAL A 362 -5.19 9.90 10.47
N VAL A 363 -4.56 8.99 9.73
CA VAL A 363 -3.20 9.17 9.20
C VAL A 363 -3.16 10.29 8.15
N ASN A 364 -4.12 10.30 7.23
CA ASN A 364 -4.20 11.36 6.23
C ASN A 364 -4.55 12.70 6.88
N ALA A 365 -5.39 12.69 7.93
CA ALA A 365 -5.70 13.88 8.70
C ALA A 365 -4.46 14.47 9.38
N TYR A 366 -3.66 13.62 10.02
CA TYR A 366 -2.39 14.05 10.60
C TYR A 366 -1.44 14.62 9.54
N SER A 367 -1.35 13.98 8.38
CA SER A 367 -0.51 14.45 7.28
C SER A 367 -0.96 15.82 6.74
N VAL A 368 -2.25 16.03 6.49
CA VAL A 368 -2.80 17.33 6.06
C VAL A 368 -2.58 18.42 7.12
N TYR A 369 -2.78 18.09 8.39
CA TYR A 369 -2.51 19.02 9.49
C TYR A 369 -1.05 19.47 9.51
N LYS A 370 -0.11 18.52 9.41
CA LYS A 370 1.32 18.83 9.36
C LYS A 370 1.69 19.61 8.12
N LEU A 371 1.10 19.30 6.98
CA LEU A 371 1.32 20.06 5.74
C LEU A 371 0.89 21.52 5.89
N ASN A 372 -0.27 21.79 6.48
CA ASN A 372 -0.73 23.16 6.72
C ASN A 372 0.23 23.92 7.65
N LEU A 373 0.71 23.29 8.73
CA LEU A 373 1.72 23.88 9.60
C LEU A 373 3.03 24.18 8.87
N LEU A 374 3.45 23.33 7.93
CA LEU A 374 4.63 23.59 7.12
C LEU A 374 4.44 24.79 6.20
N VAL A 375 3.26 24.92 5.57
CA VAL A 375 2.94 26.10 4.75
C VAL A 375 3.02 27.37 5.60
N ASP A 376 2.43 27.38 6.80
CA ASP A 376 2.49 28.51 7.73
C ASP A 376 3.94 28.84 8.13
N PHE A 377 4.72 27.80 8.46
CA PHE A 377 6.13 27.93 8.83
C PHE A 377 6.96 28.54 7.70
N TRP A 378 6.79 28.08 6.46
CA TRP A 378 7.47 28.63 5.29
C TRP A 378 7.08 30.09 5.01
N ASN A 379 5.81 30.44 5.23
CA ASN A 379 5.29 31.79 5.04
C ASN A 379 5.71 32.81 6.10
N THR A 380 6.18 32.37 7.27
CA THR A 380 6.49 33.27 8.39
C THR A 380 7.89 33.89 8.26
N ASP A 381 8.93 33.08 7.96
CA ASP A 381 10.32 33.55 8.06
C ASP A 381 11.30 33.03 6.98
N LEU A 382 10.90 32.04 6.16
CA LEU A 382 11.85 31.33 5.28
C LEU A 382 11.95 31.91 3.86
N ILE A 383 10.83 32.34 3.29
CA ILE A 383 10.78 32.91 1.94
C ILE A 383 11.63 34.18 1.85
N SER A 384 11.60 35.02 2.88
CA SER A 384 12.40 36.26 2.95
C SER A 384 13.90 35.98 3.03
N GLN A 385 14.33 35.03 3.85
CA GLN A 385 15.75 34.70 4.04
C GLN A 385 16.41 34.12 2.77
N ILE A 386 15.68 33.29 2.01
CA ILE A 386 16.19 32.71 0.75
C ILE A 386 16.40 33.79 -0.31
N ASN A 387 15.61 34.87 -0.28
CA ASN A 387 15.65 35.90 -1.32
C ASN A 387 16.91 36.79 -1.24
N ASP A 388 17.43 36.99 -0.03
CA ASP A 388 18.49 37.95 0.28
C ASP A 388 19.92 37.43 0.05
N ASN A 389 20.14 36.12 -0.05
CA ASN A 389 21.49 35.55 -0.04
C ASN A 389 21.90 34.94 -1.40
N SER A 390 22.75 35.62 -2.16
CA SER A 390 23.14 35.22 -3.52
C SER A 390 23.90 33.89 -3.60
N GLN A 391 24.69 33.54 -2.58
CA GLN A 391 25.41 32.26 -2.50
C GLN A 391 24.49 31.06 -2.30
N GLN A 392 23.31 31.26 -1.68
CA GLN A 392 22.34 30.18 -1.50
C GLN A 392 21.65 29.83 -2.83
N LYS A 393 21.51 30.79 -3.76
CA LYS A 393 20.75 30.60 -5.01
C LYS A 393 21.31 29.50 -5.91
N GLU A 394 22.63 29.32 -5.97
CA GLU A 394 23.26 28.30 -6.82
C GLU A 394 23.06 26.88 -6.27
N THR A 395 23.22 26.68 -4.95
CA THR A 395 22.94 25.40 -4.27
C THR A 395 21.44 25.05 -4.34
N LEU A 396 20.57 26.06 -4.24
CA LEU A 396 19.13 25.91 -4.39
C LEU A 396 18.71 25.55 -5.83
N GLU A 397 19.47 25.98 -6.85
CA GLU A 397 19.21 25.62 -8.24
C GLU A 397 19.49 24.14 -8.52
N ALA A 398 20.52 23.56 -7.89
CA ALA A 398 20.76 22.12 -7.92
C ALA A 398 19.58 21.35 -7.30
N PHE A 399 19.06 21.83 -6.17
CA PHE A 399 17.92 21.21 -5.48
C PHE A 399 16.62 21.32 -6.28
N ARG A 400 16.35 22.50 -6.87
CA ARG A 400 15.24 22.75 -7.80
C ARG A 400 15.18 21.72 -8.93
N ASN A 401 16.34 21.40 -9.51
CA ASN A 401 16.45 20.44 -10.60
C ASN A 401 16.28 18.96 -10.17
N ILE A 402 16.24 18.67 -8.88
CA ILE A 402 16.15 17.30 -8.33
C ILE A 402 14.76 17.05 -7.73
N PHE A 403 14.25 18.01 -6.95
CA PHE A 403 13.03 17.83 -6.13
C PHE A 403 11.87 18.75 -6.53
N GLY A 404 12.03 19.50 -7.62
CA GLY A 404 11.07 20.50 -8.08
C GLY A 404 11.04 21.74 -7.19
N ASP A 405 10.38 22.79 -7.67
CA ASP A 405 10.30 24.10 -7.02
C ASP A 405 8.90 24.73 -7.10
N SER A 406 7.91 23.96 -7.54
CA SER A 406 6.55 24.41 -7.87
C SER A 406 5.84 25.10 -6.70
N PHE A 407 6.11 24.69 -5.46
CA PHE A 407 5.54 25.33 -4.28
C PHE A 407 6.11 26.73 -4.02
N LEU A 408 7.36 26.99 -4.41
CA LEU A 408 8.12 28.19 -4.04
C LEU A 408 8.25 29.21 -5.18
N TYR A 409 8.13 28.78 -6.44
CA TYR A 409 8.27 29.67 -7.59
C TYR A 409 6.97 29.79 -8.41
N ASP A 410 6.69 31.00 -8.87
CA ASP A 410 5.78 31.27 -9.97
C ASP A 410 6.59 31.92 -11.11
N SER A 411 6.56 31.31 -12.29
CA SER A 411 7.13 31.92 -13.51
C SER A 411 8.59 32.41 -13.35
N LYS A 412 9.41 31.64 -12.61
CA LYS A 412 10.82 31.91 -12.23
C LYS A 412 11.06 32.97 -11.14
N GLN A 413 10.02 33.53 -10.55
CA GLN A 413 10.12 34.39 -9.36
C GLN A 413 9.70 33.63 -8.11
N ILE A 414 10.37 33.89 -6.98
CA ILE A 414 9.99 33.32 -5.69
C ILE A 414 8.64 33.93 -5.28
N LYS A 415 7.66 33.09 -4.96
CA LYS A 415 6.35 33.51 -4.45
C LYS A 415 6.57 34.24 -3.12
N SER A 416 5.92 35.39 -2.94
CA SER A 416 5.93 36.10 -1.66
C SER A 416 5.13 35.38 -0.58
N HIS A 417 4.22 34.50 -0.98
CA HIS A 417 3.36 33.72 -0.11
C HIS A 417 2.96 32.40 -0.78
N ILE A 418 2.97 31.32 -0.01
CA ILE A 418 2.54 29.98 -0.42
C ILE A 418 1.09 29.79 0.04
N ASN A 419 0.18 29.57 -0.91
CA ASN A 419 -1.19 29.19 -0.59
C ASN A 419 -1.23 27.78 0.00
N TYR A 420 -2.24 27.47 0.82
CA TYR A 420 -2.45 26.11 1.29
C TYR A 420 -2.63 25.14 0.11
N LEU A 421 -1.85 24.06 0.12
CA LEU A 421 -1.73 23.11 -1.00
C LEU A 421 -2.83 22.03 -1.03
N TRP A 422 -3.72 22.06 -0.03
CA TRP A 422 -4.86 21.14 0.07
C TRP A 422 -6.07 21.85 0.72
N LEU A 423 -6.55 21.37 1.86
CA LEU A 423 -7.68 21.92 2.59
C LEU A 423 -7.19 22.67 3.84
N PRO A 424 -7.39 23.99 3.92
CA PRO A 424 -6.96 24.79 5.06
C PRO A 424 -7.92 24.68 6.26
N GLY A 425 -7.34 24.75 7.47
CA GLY A 425 -8.04 24.99 8.74
C GLY A 425 -9.38 24.26 8.89
N ASN A 426 -10.47 25.03 8.95
CA ASN A 426 -11.83 24.51 9.16
C ASN A 426 -12.34 23.58 8.05
N GLN A 427 -11.86 23.73 6.81
CA GLN A 427 -12.29 22.88 5.69
C GLN A 427 -11.81 21.45 5.89
N PHE A 428 -10.54 21.30 6.29
CA PHE A 428 -9.96 20.01 6.62
C PHE A 428 -10.63 19.38 7.85
N ILE A 429 -10.85 20.14 8.93
CA ILE A 429 -11.56 19.65 10.13
C ILE A 429 -12.96 19.15 9.75
N SER A 430 -13.68 19.91 8.92
CA SER A 430 -15.00 19.54 8.43
C SER A 430 -14.96 18.23 7.62
N GLN A 431 -13.97 18.04 6.75
CA GLN A 431 -13.80 16.79 6.00
C GLN A 431 -13.61 15.59 6.95
N VAL A 432 -12.80 15.73 7.99
CA VAL A 432 -12.55 14.66 8.97
C VAL A 432 -13.82 14.33 9.75
N VAL A 433 -14.53 15.35 10.25
CA VAL A 433 -15.80 15.16 10.98
C VAL A 433 -16.85 14.51 10.10
N ILE A 434 -17.03 14.98 8.86
CA ILE A 434 -17.99 14.41 7.91
C ILE A 434 -17.62 12.96 7.60
N SER A 435 -16.34 12.68 7.31
CA SER A 435 -15.87 11.33 6.96
C SER A 435 -16.08 10.36 8.11
N THR A 436 -15.61 10.70 9.32
CA THR A 436 -15.78 9.88 10.53
C THR A 436 -17.25 9.64 10.85
N THR A 437 -18.07 10.69 10.87
CA THR A 437 -19.51 10.59 11.12
C THR A 437 -20.19 9.67 10.10
N PHE A 438 -19.91 9.84 8.82
CA PHE A 438 -20.44 9.00 7.75
C PHE A 438 -20.03 7.54 7.90
N ILE A 439 -18.77 7.25 8.25
CA ILE A 439 -18.28 5.89 8.54
C ILE A 439 -19.08 5.28 9.68
N PHE A 440 -19.15 5.96 10.84
CA PHE A 440 -19.85 5.45 12.01
C PHE A 440 -21.33 5.16 11.74
N PHE A 441 -22.05 6.11 11.13
CA PHE A 441 -23.45 5.89 10.76
C PHE A 441 -23.63 4.72 9.79
N THR A 442 -22.80 4.64 8.75
CA THR A 442 -22.91 3.55 7.77
C THR A 442 -22.64 2.20 8.42
N TYR A 443 -21.60 2.09 9.24
CA TYR A 443 -21.25 0.84 9.91
C TYR A 443 -22.29 0.44 10.95
N ILE A 444 -22.88 1.37 11.70
CA ILE A 444 -24.00 1.09 12.63
C ILE A 444 -25.21 0.52 11.86
N ILE A 445 -25.58 1.13 10.73
CA ILE A 445 -26.68 0.66 9.88
C ILE A 445 -26.38 -0.74 9.35
N LEU A 446 -25.15 -0.99 8.88
CA LEU A 446 -24.73 -2.28 8.34
C LEU A 446 -24.69 -3.37 9.42
N ILE A 447 -24.14 -3.08 10.60
CA ILE A 447 -24.15 -4.00 11.76
C ILE A 447 -25.59 -4.37 12.13
N THR A 448 -26.48 -3.38 12.19
CA THR A 448 -27.90 -3.62 12.50
C THR A 448 -28.55 -4.53 11.46
N LYS A 449 -28.21 -4.35 10.17
CA LYS A 449 -28.67 -5.23 9.09
C LYS A 449 -28.09 -6.64 9.20
N ILE A 450 -26.81 -6.80 9.53
CA ILE A 450 -26.14 -8.09 9.74
C ILE A 450 -26.79 -8.84 10.91
N ILE A 451 -27.02 -8.18 12.05
CA ILE A 451 -27.69 -8.78 13.22
C ILE A 451 -29.11 -9.24 12.84
N LYS A 452 -29.88 -8.42 12.12
CA LYS A 452 -31.23 -8.77 11.66
C LYS A 452 -31.23 -9.99 10.72
N THR A 453 -30.28 -10.09 9.80
CA THR A 453 -30.13 -11.25 8.90
C THR A 453 -29.78 -12.50 9.71
N ASN A 454 -28.81 -12.39 10.61
CA ASN A 454 -28.35 -13.48 11.45
C ASN A 454 -29.45 -14.06 12.36
N ARG A 455 -30.30 -13.19 12.91
CA ARG A 455 -31.44 -13.61 13.75
C ARG A 455 -32.49 -14.36 12.92
N LYS A 456 -32.74 -13.94 11.68
CA LYS A 456 -33.67 -14.62 10.77
C LYS A 456 -33.15 -16.00 10.37
N GLU A 457 -31.86 -16.12 10.04
CA GLU A 457 -31.23 -17.43 9.74
C GLU A 457 -31.33 -18.38 10.95
N PHE A 458 -31.03 -17.89 12.15
CA PHE A 458 -31.13 -18.70 13.37
C PHE A 458 -32.55 -19.21 13.66
N ILE A 459 -33.57 -18.37 13.45
CA ILE A 459 -34.98 -18.76 13.62
C ILE A 459 -35.40 -19.83 12.58
N ILE A 460 -34.94 -19.70 11.34
CA ILE A 460 -35.23 -20.66 10.25
C ILE A 460 -34.53 -22.00 10.50
N ASP A 461 -33.28 -21.97 10.99
CA ASP A 461 -32.55 -23.19 11.33
C ASP A 461 -33.24 -23.92 12.49
N GLN A 462 -33.71 -23.19 13.52
CA GLN A 462 -34.47 -23.78 14.63
C GLN A 462 -35.79 -24.42 14.18
N SER A 463 -36.59 -23.73 13.35
CA SER A 463 -37.85 -24.29 12.84
C SER A 463 -37.65 -25.54 11.99
N ASN A 464 -36.59 -25.58 11.16
CA ASN A 464 -36.26 -26.75 10.36
C ASN A 464 -35.80 -27.95 11.22
N THR A 465 -35.09 -27.72 12.34
CA THR A 465 -34.76 -28.79 13.29
C THR A 465 -35.98 -29.32 14.03
N ASP A 466 -36.93 -28.47 14.37
CA ASP A 466 -38.17 -28.88 15.07
C ASP A 466 -39.11 -29.65 14.13
N ASP A 467 -39.22 -29.23 12.86
CA ASP A 467 -39.96 -29.96 11.84
C ASP A 467 -39.34 -31.35 11.54
N GLN A 468 -38.00 -31.46 11.52
CA GLN A 468 -37.33 -32.75 11.36
C GLN A 468 -37.48 -33.68 12.58
N LYS A 469 -37.55 -33.13 13.80
CA LYS A 469 -37.87 -33.90 15.01
C LYS A 469 -39.32 -34.38 15.01
N ASN A 470 -40.25 -33.53 14.62
CA ASN A 470 -41.67 -33.89 14.52
C ASN A 470 -41.93 -34.93 13.42
N PHE A 471 -41.23 -34.85 12.28
CA PHE A 471 -41.31 -35.88 11.25
C PHE A 471 -40.77 -37.24 11.72
N LYS A 472 -39.70 -37.26 12.51
CA LYS A 472 -39.18 -38.52 13.09
C LYS A 472 -40.12 -39.13 14.11
N ASN A 473 -40.74 -38.31 14.96
CA ASN A 473 -41.67 -38.78 15.99
C ASN A 473 -43.04 -39.23 15.44
N ASN A 474 -43.45 -38.74 14.26
CA ASN A 474 -44.68 -39.18 13.59
C ASN A 474 -44.46 -40.37 12.63
N SER A 475 -43.21 -40.84 12.48
CA SER A 475 -42.84 -41.99 11.63
C SER A 475 -42.48 -43.26 12.41
N SER A 476 -42.60 -43.23 13.74
CA SER A 476 -42.50 -44.37 14.66
C SER A 476 -43.88 -44.68 15.21
#